data_AF-A0A9R1V141-F1
#
_entry.id   AF-A0A9R1V141-F1
#
_cell.length_a   1.000
_cell.length_b   1.000
_cell.length_c   1.000
_cell.angle_alpha   90.00
_cell.angle_beta   90.00
_cell.angle_gamma   90.00
#
_symmetry.space_group_name_H-M   'P 1'
#
loop_
_entity.id
_entity.type
_entity.pdbx_description
1 polymer ?
#
loop_
_entity_poly.entity_id
_entity_poly.type
_entity_poly.pdbx_seq_one_letter_code
_entity_poly.pdbx_strand_id
1 'polypeptide(L)'
;MCKNGGEYESEKDHEVRDNAAGAVAKIIMDHQNSVPLYRVLPILLKATPLKKDYEESIPVYNCIYNLVLSSNQLILKLVPNLVMVFAEAAMSPLETCEVKIQIRGALSRLLSLFGREMHPILRNLLPTYVRALAAILPKKFLVITLLG
;
A
#
# COMPACT_ATOMS: atom_id res chain seq x y z
N MET A 1 -22.53 33.93 15.69
CA MET A 1 -22.26 33.25 14.40
C MET A 1 -21.25 32.14 14.62
N CYS A 2 -21.65 30.88 14.36
CA CYS A 2 -20.74 29.74 14.30
C CYS A 2 -19.85 29.88 13.06
N LYS A 3 -18.53 29.83 13.21
CA LYS A 3 -17.63 29.62 12.07
C LYS A 3 -17.46 28.12 11.90
N ASN A 4 -17.91 27.61 10.75
CA ASN A 4 -17.64 26.28 10.26
C ASN A 4 -16.12 26.13 10.07
N GLY A 5 -15.46 25.35 10.93
CA GLY A 5 -14.06 24.98 10.80
C GLY A 5 -13.91 23.85 9.78
N GLY A 6 -13.85 24.20 8.50
CA GLY A 6 -13.26 23.32 7.50
C GLY A 6 -11.74 23.37 7.67
N GLU A 7 -11.17 22.33 8.26
CA GLU A 7 -9.71 22.18 8.42
C GLU A 7 -9.09 22.02 7.02
N TYR A 8 -8.43 23.07 6.52
CA TYR A 8 -7.53 22.94 5.38
C TYR A 8 -6.21 22.39 5.92
N GLU A 9 -5.97 21.07 5.78
CA GLU A 9 -4.65 20.49 6.04
C GLU A 9 -3.60 21.27 5.22
N SER A 10 -2.61 21.83 5.90
CA SER A 10 -1.55 22.59 5.24
C SER A 10 -0.55 21.67 4.56
N GLU A 11 0.21 22.17 3.58
CA GLU A 11 1.24 21.36 2.91
C GLU A 11 2.24 20.76 3.91
N LYS A 12 2.54 21.49 4.98
CA LYS A 12 3.41 21.05 6.07
C LYS A 12 2.80 19.88 6.86
N ASP A 13 1.49 19.85 7.03
CA ASP A 13 0.83 18.75 7.76
C ASP A 13 0.94 17.43 7.00
N HIS A 14 0.92 17.49 5.66
CA HIS A 14 1.17 16.32 4.82
C HIS A 14 2.62 15.83 4.92
N GLU A 15 3.61 16.73 4.87
CA GLU A 15 5.02 16.36 5.02
C GLU A 15 5.31 15.71 6.38
N VAL A 16 4.73 16.25 7.46
CA VAL A 16 4.85 15.68 8.81
C VAL A 16 4.21 14.29 8.89
N ARG A 17 3.02 14.13 8.29
CA ARG A 17 2.34 12.83 8.25
C ARG A 17 3.13 11.78 7.46
N ASP A 18 3.67 12.16 6.31
CA ASP A 18 4.44 11.28 5.43
C ASP A 18 5.75 10.83 6.14
N ASN A 19 6.46 11.76 6.77
CA ASN A 19 7.61 11.47 7.62
C ASN A 19 7.28 10.55 8.80
N ALA A 20 6.15 10.79 9.48
CA ALA A 20 5.70 9.93 10.55
C ALA A 20 5.39 8.50 10.07
N ALA A 21 4.77 8.36 8.89
CA ALA A 21 4.51 7.05 8.28
C ALA A 21 5.81 6.30 7.98
N GLY A 22 6.81 6.99 7.41
CA GLY A 22 8.14 6.45 7.15
C GLY A 22 8.89 6.02 8.41
N ALA A 23 8.87 6.85 9.45
CA ALA A 23 9.46 6.52 10.75
C ALA A 23 8.80 5.30 11.41
N VAL A 24 7.46 5.23 11.40
CA VAL A 24 6.72 4.08 11.92
C VAL A 24 7.05 2.80 11.15
N ALA A 25 7.17 2.88 9.82
CA ALA A 25 7.56 1.74 9.00
C ALA A 25 8.97 1.22 9.35
N LYS A 26 9.94 2.13 9.56
CA LYS A 26 11.30 1.77 10.02
C LYS A 26 11.27 1.08 11.39
N ILE A 27 10.50 1.61 12.36
CA ILE A 27 10.35 1.00 13.69
C ILE A 27 9.74 -0.40 13.62
N ILE A 28 8.72 -0.61 12.77
CA ILE A 28 8.13 -1.93 12.55
C ILE A 28 9.16 -2.93 12.02
N MET A 29 9.98 -2.50 11.05
CA MET A 29 10.99 -3.36 10.43
C MET A 29 12.10 -3.75 11.40
N ASP A 30 12.55 -2.80 12.24
CA ASP A 30 13.65 -3.06 13.17
C ASP A 30 13.20 -3.75 14.47
N HIS A 31 11.98 -3.44 14.94
CA HIS A 31 11.50 -3.81 16.27
C HIS A 31 10.06 -4.30 16.28
N GLN A 32 9.69 -5.19 15.34
CA GLN A 32 8.31 -5.66 15.16
C GLN A 32 7.62 -6.13 16.45
N ASN A 33 8.34 -6.80 17.36
CA ASN A 33 7.81 -7.31 18.63
C ASN A 33 7.46 -6.22 19.65
N SER A 34 7.96 -5.00 19.45
CA SER A 34 7.73 -3.85 20.33
C SER A 34 6.58 -2.96 19.83
N VAL A 35 5.99 -3.29 18.68
CA VAL A 35 4.93 -2.51 18.05
C VAL A 35 3.60 -3.28 18.09
N PRO A 36 2.51 -2.70 18.61
CA PRO A 36 1.19 -3.32 18.53
C PRO A 36 0.65 -3.25 17.09
N LEU A 37 1.16 -4.12 16.22
CA LEU A 37 0.88 -4.11 14.77
C LEU A 37 -0.60 -4.08 14.42
N TYR A 38 -1.45 -4.74 15.20
CA TYR A 38 -2.90 -4.77 14.96
C TYR A 38 -3.56 -3.39 15.05
N ARG A 39 -2.95 -2.44 15.80
CA ARG A 39 -3.40 -1.05 15.90
C ARG A 39 -2.69 -0.17 14.88
N VAL A 40 -1.39 -0.40 14.68
CA VAL A 40 -0.54 0.48 13.89
C VAL A 40 -0.74 0.28 12.40
N LEU A 41 -0.85 -0.97 11.95
CA LEU A 41 -0.88 -1.29 10.52
C LEU A 41 -2.09 -0.68 9.78
N PRO A 42 -3.34 -0.72 10.30
CA PRO A 42 -4.45 -0.04 9.64
C PRO A 42 -4.26 1.48 9.52
N ILE A 43 -3.63 2.11 10.52
CA ILE A 43 -3.35 3.55 10.53
C ILE A 43 -2.26 3.87 9.50
N LEU A 44 -1.19 3.08 9.46
CA LEU A 44 -0.12 3.21 8.48
C LEU A 44 -0.66 3.10 7.05
N LEU A 45 -1.51 2.10 6.76
CA LEU A 45 -2.15 1.98 5.45
C LEU A 45 -3.07 3.16 5.12
N LYS A 46 -3.78 3.72 6.10
CA LYS A 46 -4.62 4.92 5.88
C LYS A 46 -3.80 6.17 5.56
N ALA A 47 -2.54 6.23 5.98
CA ALA A 47 -1.62 7.31 5.62
C ALA A 47 -1.12 7.20 4.17
N THR A 48 -1.31 6.05 3.51
CA THR A 48 -0.90 5.82 2.12
C THR A 48 -2.01 6.08 1.10
N PRO A 49 -1.67 6.40 -0.16
CA PRO A 49 -0.33 6.76 -0.64
C PRO A 49 0.08 8.13 -0.09
N LEU A 50 1.40 8.30 0.11
CA LEU A 50 1.98 9.55 0.60
C LEU A 50 1.70 10.70 -0.39
N LYS A 51 1.67 11.93 0.13
CA LYS A 51 1.14 13.09 -0.62
C LYS A 51 2.21 14.08 -1.03
N LYS A 52 3.31 14.17 -0.28
CA LYS A 52 4.36 15.18 -0.44
C LYS A 52 5.74 14.56 -0.36
N ASP A 53 6.03 13.83 0.70
CA ASP A 53 7.36 13.27 0.93
C ASP A 53 7.47 11.84 0.41
N TYR A 54 7.77 11.72 -0.89
CA TYR A 54 7.89 10.43 -1.58
C TYR A 54 9.20 9.69 -1.26
N GLU A 55 10.17 10.32 -0.59
CA GLU A 55 11.35 9.59 -0.10
C GLU A 55 10.95 8.59 1.00
N GLU A 56 9.95 8.95 1.80
CA GLU A 56 9.39 8.09 2.85
C GLU A 56 8.44 7.01 2.30
N SER A 57 8.07 7.05 1.01
CA SER A 57 7.32 5.94 0.39
C SER A 57 8.15 4.66 0.38
N ILE A 58 9.46 4.72 0.12
CA ILE A 58 10.34 3.53 0.07
C ILE A 58 10.31 2.73 1.38
N PRO A 59 10.58 3.31 2.56
CA PRO A 59 10.50 2.56 3.81
C PRO A 59 9.09 2.04 4.12
N VAL A 60 8.04 2.79 3.78
CA VAL A 60 6.64 2.36 3.98
C VAL A 60 6.30 1.13 3.13
N TYR A 61 6.56 1.19 1.82
CA TYR A 61 6.26 0.07 0.92
C TYR A 61 7.21 -1.12 1.14
N ASN A 62 8.45 -0.89 1.58
CA ASN A 62 9.35 -1.96 2.00
C ASN A 62 8.81 -2.70 3.23
N CYS A 63 8.30 -1.97 4.22
CA CYS A 63 7.64 -2.56 5.40
C CYS A 63 6.44 -3.42 5.00
N ILE A 64 5.55 -2.87 4.17
CA ILE A 64 4.37 -3.60 3.67
C ILE A 64 4.79 -4.86 2.90
N TYR A 65 5.78 -4.73 2.01
CA TYR A 65 6.30 -5.83 1.22
C TYR A 65 6.83 -6.97 2.10
N ASN A 66 7.66 -6.67 3.10
CA ASN A 66 8.23 -7.69 3.99
C ASN A 66 7.19 -8.39 4.87
N LEU A 67 6.19 -7.65 5.37
CA LEU A 67 5.06 -8.24 6.10
C LEU A 67 4.24 -9.19 5.22
N VAL A 68 4.02 -8.84 3.95
CA VAL A 68 3.33 -9.72 2.99
C VAL A 68 4.18 -10.93 2.63
N LEU A 69 5.49 -10.73 2.42
CA LEU A 69 6.43 -11.78 2.08
C LEU A 69 6.51 -12.85 3.19
N SER A 70 6.55 -12.41 4.44
CA SER A 70 6.52 -13.27 5.64
C SER A 70 5.14 -13.86 5.94
N SER A 71 4.12 -13.60 5.10
CA SER A 71 2.75 -14.08 5.32
C SER A 71 2.20 -13.71 6.70
N ASN A 72 2.54 -12.51 7.19
CA ASN A 72 2.10 -12.03 8.49
C ASN A 72 0.56 -11.96 8.55
N GLN A 73 -0.04 -12.62 9.54
CA GLN A 73 -1.50 -12.76 9.62
C GLN A 73 -2.25 -11.43 9.76
N LEU A 74 -1.61 -10.39 10.31
CA LEU A 74 -2.26 -9.09 10.47
C LEU A 74 -2.35 -8.34 9.14
N ILE A 75 -1.31 -8.40 8.30
CA ILE A 75 -1.36 -7.75 6.99
C ILE A 75 -2.25 -8.50 6.01
N LEU A 76 -2.29 -9.84 6.10
CA LEU A 76 -3.15 -10.65 5.23
C LEU A 76 -4.66 -10.42 5.49
N LYS A 77 -5.05 -9.98 6.69
CA LYS A 77 -6.43 -9.54 6.98
C LYS A 77 -6.82 -8.22 6.30
N LEU A 78 -5.84 -7.48 5.76
CA LEU A 78 -6.03 -6.16 5.15
C LEU A 78 -5.87 -6.19 3.62
N VAL A 79 -5.90 -7.38 2.99
CA VAL A 79 -5.66 -7.56 1.55
C VAL A 79 -6.52 -6.65 0.65
N PRO A 80 -7.84 -6.48 0.87
CA PRO A 80 -8.63 -5.54 0.06
C PRO A 80 -8.07 -4.10 0.11
N ASN A 81 -7.68 -3.64 1.30
CA ASN A 81 -7.11 -2.30 1.48
C ASN A 81 -5.73 -2.20 0.83
N LEU A 82 -4.89 -3.23 0.96
CA LEU A 82 -3.56 -3.29 0.34
C LEU A 82 -3.66 -3.19 -1.18
N VAL A 83 -4.59 -3.93 -1.79
CA VAL A 83 -4.78 -3.91 -3.24
C VAL A 83 -5.17 -2.51 -3.73
N MET A 84 -6.04 -1.80 -2.98
CA MET A 84 -6.38 -0.41 -3.31
C MET A 84 -5.17 0.52 -3.20
N VAL A 85 -4.42 0.45 -2.08
CA VAL A 85 -3.19 1.24 -1.85
C VAL A 85 -2.15 0.99 -2.95
N PHE A 86 -1.96 -0.27 -3.34
CA PHE A 86 -1.05 -0.66 -4.42
C PHE A 86 -1.49 -0.10 -5.76
N ALA A 87 -2.79 -0.10 -6.05
CA ALA A 87 -3.32 0.43 -7.30
C ALA A 87 -3.11 1.94 -7.41
N GLU A 88 -3.37 2.69 -6.32
CA GLU A 88 -3.16 4.13 -6.28
C GLU A 88 -1.69 4.51 -6.46
N ALA A 89 -0.78 3.84 -5.76
CA ALA A 89 0.66 4.09 -5.89
C ALA A 89 1.23 3.63 -7.24
N ALA A 90 0.75 2.51 -7.80
CA ALA A 90 1.16 2.07 -9.12
C ALA A 90 0.75 3.07 -10.23
N MET A 91 -0.40 3.73 -10.07
CA MET A 91 -0.85 4.79 -10.98
C MET A 91 -0.10 6.12 -10.80
N SER A 92 0.48 6.37 -9.63
CA SER A 92 1.16 7.62 -9.35
C SER A 92 2.41 7.79 -10.23
N PRO A 93 2.54 8.91 -10.97
CA PRO A 93 3.77 9.23 -11.68
C PRO A 93 4.88 9.74 -10.73
N LEU A 94 4.51 10.15 -9.51
CA LEU A 94 5.45 10.67 -8.51
C LEU A 94 6.14 9.54 -7.73
N GLU A 95 5.55 8.35 -7.73
CA GLU A 95 6.13 7.19 -7.05
C GLU A 95 7.31 6.60 -7.84
N THR A 96 8.33 6.21 -7.08
CA THR A 96 9.60 5.71 -7.61
C THR A 96 9.47 4.31 -8.22
N CYS A 97 10.44 3.93 -9.05
CA CYS A 97 10.54 2.56 -9.57
C CYS A 97 10.70 1.53 -8.44
N GLU A 98 11.40 1.88 -7.37
CA GLU A 98 11.62 1.00 -6.22
C GLU A 98 10.29 0.65 -5.52
N VAL A 99 9.45 1.66 -5.27
CA VAL A 99 8.10 1.44 -4.72
C VAL A 99 7.28 0.52 -5.62
N LYS A 100 7.33 0.72 -6.95
CA LYS A 100 6.64 -0.13 -7.93
C LYS A 100 7.16 -1.58 -7.91
N ILE A 101 8.46 -1.79 -7.70
CA ILE A 101 9.06 -3.12 -7.53
C ILE A 101 8.57 -3.79 -6.25
N GLN A 102 8.49 -3.06 -5.14
CA GLN A 102 7.98 -3.58 -3.86
C GLN A 102 6.50 -3.95 -3.96
N ILE A 103 5.67 -3.09 -4.57
CA ILE A 103 4.26 -3.37 -4.88
C ILE A 103 4.13 -4.63 -5.73
N ARG A 104 4.91 -4.72 -6.83
CA ARG A 104 4.94 -5.90 -7.70
C ARG A 104 5.25 -7.17 -6.92
N GLY A 105 6.26 -7.13 -6.04
CA GLY A 105 6.65 -8.27 -5.21
C GLY A 105 5.55 -8.68 -4.24
N ALA A 106 4.99 -7.72 -3.50
CA ALA A 106 3.93 -7.94 -2.53
C ALA A 106 2.67 -8.51 -3.20
N LEU A 107 2.20 -7.86 -4.27
CA LEU A 107 1.00 -8.30 -4.99
C LEU A 107 1.20 -9.66 -5.65
N SER A 108 2.39 -9.95 -6.19
CA SER A 108 2.72 -11.29 -6.71
C SER A 108 2.62 -12.35 -5.62
N ARG A 109 3.09 -12.05 -4.40
CA ARG A 109 2.97 -12.96 -3.25
C ARG A 109 1.51 -13.19 -2.87
N LEU A 110 0.69 -12.14 -2.80
CA LEU A 110 -0.75 -12.26 -2.52
C LEU A 110 -1.46 -13.11 -3.58
N LEU A 111 -1.19 -12.86 -4.85
CA LEU A 111 -1.75 -13.65 -5.96
C LEU A 111 -1.33 -15.12 -5.90
N SER A 112 -0.11 -15.42 -5.47
CA SER A 112 0.33 -16.80 -5.24
C SER A 112 -0.33 -17.45 -4.02
N LEU A 113 -0.64 -16.69 -2.97
CA LEU A 113 -1.26 -17.22 -1.75
C LEU A 113 -2.76 -17.48 -1.91
N PHE A 114 -3.47 -16.54 -2.51
CA PHE A 114 -4.94 -16.55 -2.57
C PHE A 114 -5.50 -16.98 -3.93
N GLY A 115 -4.69 -16.94 -5.00
CA GLY A 115 -5.09 -17.39 -6.33
C GLY A 115 -6.40 -16.74 -6.79
N ARG A 116 -7.43 -17.57 -7.00
CA ARG A 116 -8.77 -17.12 -7.46
C ARG A 116 -9.52 -16.27 -6.44
N GLU A 117 -9.19 -16.34 -5.15
CA GLU A 117 -9.84 -15.51 -4.13
C GLU A 117 -9.48 -14.02 -4.25
N MET A 118 -8.39 -13.68 -4.95
CA MET A 118 -8.06 -12.29 -5.29
C MET A 118 -9.05 -11.69 -6.30
N HIS A 119 -9.78 -12.52 -7.02
CA HIS A 119 -10.52 -12.11 -8.19
C HIS A 119 -11.64 -11.11 -7.91
N PRO A 120 -12.53 -11.32 -6.92
CA PRO A 120 -13.56 -10.34 -6.59
C PRO A 120 -12.98 -8.99 -6.16
N ILE A 121 -11.82 -9.00 -5.50
CA ILE A 121 -11.12 -7.78 -5.06
C ILE A 121 -10.65 -6.98 -6.28
N LEU A 122 -10.01 -7.64 -7.24
CA LEU A 122 -9.49 -6.99 -8.44
C LEU A 122 -10.60 -6.49 -9.36
N ARG A 123 -11.73 -7.20 -9.48
CA ARG A 123 -12.88 -6.75 -10.29
C ARG A 123 -13.59 -5.52 -9.73
N ASN A 124 -13.51 -5.29 -8.43
CA ASN A 124 -14.10 -4.11 -7.81
C ASN A 124 -13.25 -2.84 -8.02
N LEU A 125 -12.04 -2.96 -8.60
CA LEU A 125 -11.21 -1.81 -8.93
C LEU A 125 -11.64 -1.16 -10.25
N LEU A 126 -11.36 0.14 -10.38
CA LEU A 126 -11.50 0.84 -11.65
C LEU A 126 -10.58 0.23 -12.73
N PRO A 127 -10.98 0.23 -14.02
CA PRO A 127 -10.15 -0.33 -15.08
C PRO A 127 -8.74 0.29 -15.19
N THR A 128 -8.58 1.56 -14.82
CA THR A 128 -7.27 2.25 -14.77
C THR A 128 -6.35 1.65 -13.72
N TYR A 129 -6.88 1.39 -12.52
CA TYR A 129 -6.17 0.72 -11.43
C TYR A 129 -5.75 -0.70 -11.81
N VAL A 130 -6.65 -1.48 -12.41
CA VAL A 130 -6.35 -2.83 -12.88
C VAL A 130 -5.21 -2.80 -13.91
N ARG A 131 -5.25 -1.86 -14.87
CA ARG A 131 -4.19 -1.71 -15.87
C ARG A 131 -2.85 -1.32 -15.25
N ALA A 132 -2.84 -0.43 -14.26
CA ALA A 132 -1.60 -0.02 -13.59
C ALA A 132 -0.95 -1.18 -12.82
N LEU A 133 -1.76 -1.96 -12.10
CA LEU A 133 -1.29 -3.19 -11.45
C LEU A 133 -0.80 -4.22 -12.47
N ALA A 134 -1.55 -4.44 -13.54
CA ALA A 134 -1.16 -5.36 -14.61
C ALA A 134 0.16 -4.96 -15.29
N ALA A 135 0.42 -3.66 -15.46
CA ALA A 135 1.63 -3.15 -16.10
C ALA A 135 2.92 -3.48 -15.33
N ILE A 136 2.83 -3.63 -13.99
CA ILE A 136 3.99 -3.95 -13.15
C ILE A 136 4.08 -5.45 -12.82
N LEU A 137 3.01 -6.22 -13.00
CA LEU A 137 2.98 -7.64 -12.63
C LEU A 137 3.67 -8.56 -13.66
N PRO A 138 4.26 -9.69 -13.20
CA PRO A 138 4.72 -10.75 -14.10
C PRO A 138 3.60 -11.30 -15.00
N LYS A 139 3.94 -11.63 -16.26
CA LYS A 139 2.97 -12.13 -17.26
C LYS A 139 2.08 -13.28 -16.77
N LYS A 140 2.61 -14.18 -15.95
CA LYS A 140 1.86 -15.33 -15.40
C LYS A 140 0.63 -14.94 -14.57
N PHE A 141 0.60 -13.72 -14.03
CA PHE A 141 -0.50 -13.22 -13.20
C PHE A 141 -1.50 -12.33 -13.96
N LEU A 142 -1.22 -12.01 -15.23
CA LEU A 142 -2.10 -11.17 -16.04
C LEU A 142 -3.47 -11.83 -16.26
N VAL A 143 -3.52 -13.15 -16.38
CA VAL A 143 -4.78 -13.89 -16.53
C VAL A 143 -5.68 -13.70 -15.31
N ILE A 144 -5.10 -13.75 -14.10
CA ILE A 144 -5.84 -13.55 -12.85
C ILE A 144 -6.31 -12.09 -12.72
N THR A 145 -5.54 -11.15 -13.26
CA THR A 145 -5.80 -9.71 -13.09
C THR A 145 -6.76 -9.15 -14.16
N LEU A 146 -6.77 -9.71 -15.38
CA LEU A 146 -7.48 -9.15 -16.54
C LEU A 146 -8.65 -10.00 -17.05
N LEU A 147 -8.67 -11.30 -16.78
CA LEU A 147 -9.58 -12.25 -17.45
C LEU A 147 -10.52 -13.02 -16.51
N GLY A 148 -10.46 -12.77 -15.21
CA GLY A 148 -11.38 -13.43 -14.30
C GLY A 148 -12.78 -12.81 -14.34
#